data_AF-A0AAN8WG08-F1
#
_entry.id   AF-A0AAN8WG08-F1
#
_cell.length_a   1.000
_cell.length_b   1.000
_cell.length_c   1.000
_cell.angle_alpha   90.00
_cell.angle_beta   90.00
_cell.angle_gamma   90.00
#
_symmetry.space_group_name_H-M   'P 1'
#
loop_
_entity.id
_entity.type
_entity.pdbx_description
1 polymer ?
#
loop_
_entity_poly.entity_id
_entity_poly.type
_entity_poly.pdbx_seq_one_letter_code
_entity_poly.pdbx_strand_id
1 'polypeptide(L)'
;SCEWSTMLSEGRREGLRLALNRSLSEPGEASAAAVARCPVSLPQLMAPQVLSMPASPCGESATIQRSLLLRRARALEPADVARRLTKTKPRNFLLLDLRTFISFNIRHVRSAINLNCSDRFNRKRLQLRRASVVDLAVSPTGRDLLKKRCFKEIIVYDDCSTDLEALPLNHPVYLVLTALLEDNREPLLLKGE
;
A
#
# COMPACT_ATOMS: atom_id res chain seq x y z
N SER A 1 44.60 -15.73 1.07
CA SER A 1 43.92 -16.36 2.21
C SER A 1 42.69 -15.58 2.57
N CYS A 2 41.53 -16.22 2.54
CA CYS A 2 40.37 -15.97 3.38
C CYS A 2 39.44 -17.18 3.15
N GLU A 3 39.45 -18.08 4.13
CA GLU A 3 38.77 -19.38 4.13
C GLU A 3 37.26 -19.23 4.31
N TRP A 4 36.53 -20.11 3.61
CA TRP A 4 35.10 -20.31 3.78
C TRP A 4 34.89 -21.27 4.94
N SER A 5 34.12 -20.87 5.95
CA SER A 5 33.63 -21.81 6.97
C SER A 5 32.11 -21.75 7.06
N THR A 6 31.54 -22.91 6.81
CA THR A 6 30.13 -23.27 6.76
C THR A 6 29.60 -23.43 8.19
N MET A 7 28.45 -22.82 8.51
CA MET A 7 27.63 -23.26 9.63
C MET A 7 26.15 -23.26 9.23
N LEU A 8 25.68 -24.45 8.84
CA LEU A 8 24.29 -24.85 8.92
C LEU A 8 23.92 -24.94 10.41
N SER A 9 22.91 -24.20 10.84
CA SER A 9 22.26 -24.41 12.14
C SER A 9 20.77 -24.64 11.90
N GLU A 10 20.36 -25.88 12.10
CA GLU A 10 18.98 -26.34 12.13
C GLU A 10 18.28 -25.81 13.39
N GLY A 11 17.53 -24.73 13.22
CA GLY A 11 16.63 -24.20 14.26
C GLY A 11 15.29 -24.92 14.25
N ARG A 12 15.17 -25.97 15.06
CA ARG A 12 13.94 -26.67 15.47
C ARG A 12 12.89 -25.66 15.98
N ARG A 13 11.73 -25.56 15.31
CA ARG A 13 10.61 -24.70 15.75
C ARG A 13 9.74 -25.43 16.77
N GLU A 14 10.03 -25.23 18.05
CA GLU A 14 9.14 -25.67 19.13
C GLU A 14 7.93 -24.75 19.25
N GLY A 15 6.75 -25.36 19.40
CA GLY A 15 5.44 -24.75 19.27
C GLY A 15 5.12 -23.71 20.35
N LEU A 16 4.55 -22.58 19.90
CA LEU A 16 3.84 -21.64 20.76
C LEU A 16 2.50 -22.26 21.19
N ARG A 17 2.48 -22.91 22.37
CA ARG A 17 1.22 -23.25 23.06
C ARG A 17 0.68 -21.98 23.72
N LEU A 18 -0.36 -21.39 23.13
CA LEU A 18 -1.12 -20.32 23.77
C LEU A 18 -2.09 -20.94 24.79
N ALA A 19 -1.81 -20.75 26.07
CA ALA A 19 -2.75 -21.10 27.14
C ALA A 19 -3.91 -20.10 27.14
N LEU A 20 -5.05 -20.50 26.57
CA LEU A 20 -6.31 -19.78 26.67
C LEU A 20 -6.98 -20.13 28.01
N ASN A 21 -6.60 -19.42 29.08
CA ASN A 21 -7.43 -19.34 30.28
C ASN A 21 -8.34 -18.11 30.16
N ARG A 22 -9.57 -18.32 29.69
CA ARG A 22 -10.68 -17.39 29.93
C ARG A 22 -11.92 -18.19 30.27
N SER A 23 -12.27 -18.10 31.54
CA SER A 23 -13.42 -18.72 32.18
C SER A 23 -14.72 -18.34 31.49
N LEU A 24 -15.55 -19.34 31.23
CA LEU A 24 -16.96 -19.20 30.87
C LEU A 24 -17.73 -18.85 32.14
N SER A 25 -18.51 -17.77 32.10
CA SER A 25 -19.55 -17.50 33.10
C SER A 25 -20.91 -17.76 32.46
N GLU A 26 -21.58 -18.83 32.86
CA GLU A 26 -23.01 -19.04 32.64
C GLU A 26 -23.80 -18.40 33.78
N PRO A 27 -25.01 -17.86 33.51
CA PRO A 27 -26.06 -17.82 34.52
C PRO A 27 -27.16 -18.82 34.18
N GLY A 28 -27.58 -19.54 35.22
CA GLY A 28 -28.45 -20.72 35.18
C GLY A 28 -29.89 -20.48 34.72
N GLU A 29 -30.48 -21.59 34.29
CA GLU A 29 -31.91 -21.77 34.04
C GLU A 29 -32.71 -21.76 35.35
N ALA A 30 -33.89 -21.15 35.33
CA ALA A 30 -35.00 -21.52 36.20
C ALA A 30 -36.33 -21.40 35.45
N SER A 31 -37.09 -22.49 35.48
CA SER A 31 -38.39 -22.73 34.86
C SER A 31 -39.54 -21.96 35.53
N ALA A 32 -40.53 -21.55 34.74
CA ALA A 32 -41.97 -21.87 34.91
C ALA A 32 -42.93 -20.72 34.50
N ALA A 33 -43.83 -21.12 33.60
CA ALA A 33 -45.15 -20.60 33.22
C ALA A 33 -45.77 -19.39 33.96
N ALA A 34 -46.31 -18.44 33.19
CA ALA A 34 -47.69 -17.96 33.37
C ALA A 34 -48.18 -17.17 32.15
N VAL A 35 -49.38 -17.55 31.69
CA VAL A 35 -50.18 -16.95 30.64
C VAL A 35 -50.78 -15.63 31.13
N ALA A 36 -50.67 -14.55 30.36
CA ALA A 36 -51.61 -13.44 30.40
C ALA A 36 -51.64 -12.70 29.06
N ARG A 37 -52.74 -12.88 28.32
CA ARG A 37 -53.17 -11.97 27.25
C ARG A 37 -53.70 -10.70 27.91
N CYS A 38 -53.41 -9.53 27.34
CA CYS A 38 -54.41 -8.48 27.10
C CYS A 38 -53.84 -7.36 26.18
N PRO A 39 -54.69 -6.68 25.40
CA PRO A 39 -54.30 -5.81 24.29
C PRO A 39 -54.13 -4.34 24.74
N VAL A 40 -53.62 -3.49 23.84
CA VAL A 40 -53.99 -2.07 23.59
C VAL A 40 -52.76 -1.23 23.17
N SER A 41 -52.86 -0.74 21.94
CA SER A 41 -52.44 0.54 21.34
C SER A 41 -51.13 1.25 21.73
N LEU A 42 -50.36 1.57 20.68
CA LEU A 42 -49.29 2.57 20.60
C LEU A 42 -49.62 3.87 21.36
N PRO A 43 -48.58 4.47 21.95
CA PRO A 43 -48.24 5.83 21.53
C PRO A 43 -46.79 5.89 21.02
N GLN A 44 -46.65 6.49 19.84
CA GLN A 44 -45.38 6.86 19.22
C GLN A 44 -44.69 7.92 20.10
N LEU A 45 -43.72 7.51 20.91
CA LEU A 45 -42.88 8.44 21.67
C LEU A 45 -41.42 8.36 21.17
N MET A 46 -41.15 9.29 20.24
CA MET A 46 -39.88 9.91 19.90
C MET A 46 -38.60 9.11 20.15
N ALA A 47 -38.05 8.56 19.06
CA ALA A 47 -36.66 8.15 19.02
C ALA A 47 -35.77 9.36 19.37
N PRO A 48 -34.79 9.23 20.29
CA PRO A 48 -33.78 10.27 20.44
C PRO A 48 -33.06 10.41 19.11
N GLN A 49 -33.00 11.64 18.59
CA GLN A 49 -32.21 11.96 17.42
C GLN A 49 -30.76 11.58 17.73
N VAL A 50 -30.31 10.46 17.17
CA VAL A 50 -28.89 10.22 16.98
C VAL A 50 -28.41 11.28 16.00
N LEU A 51 -28.00 12.43 16.54
CA LEU A 51 -27.20 13.40 15.80
C LEU A 51 -25.99 12.62 15.32
N SER A 52 -26.02 12.23 14.04
CA SER A 52 -24.91 11.56 13.39
C SER A 52 -23.67 12.39 13.64
N MET A 53 -22.67 11.81 14.28
CA MET A 53 -21.39 12.49 14.49
C MET A 53 -20.90 13.03 13.15
N PRO A 54 -20.31 14.24 13.12
CA PRO A 54 -19.75 14.80 11.89
C PRO A 54 -18.81 13.77 11.27
N ALA A 55 -18.88 13.64 9.94
CA ALA A 55 -18.04 12.71 9.19
C ALA A 55 -16.58 12.86 9.66
N SER A 56 -16.01 11.75 10.12
CA SER A 56 -14.66 11.68 10.64
C SER A 56 -13.67 12.42 9.72
N PRO A 57 -12.70 13.20 10.23
CA PRO A 57 -11.83 14.09 9.44
C PRO A 57 -10.87 13.37 8.48
N CYS A 58 -11.02 12.05 8.30
CA CYS A 58 -10.19 11.22 7.43
C CYS A 58 -10.32 11.57 5.93
N GLY A 59 -11.40 12.23 5.49
CA GLY A 59 -11.57 12.61 4.08
C GLY A 59 -10.68 13.79 3.65
N GLU A 60 -10.49 14.77 4.53
CA GLU A 60 -9.78 16.01 4.18
C GLU A 60 -8.30 15.77 3.86
N SER A 61 -7.65 14.91 4.66
CA SER A 61 -6.25 14.53 4.44
C SER A 61 -6.04 13.85 3.08
N ALA A 62 -6.97 12.99 2.66
CA ALA A 62 -6.90 12.31 1.37
C ALA A 62 -7.07 13.28 0.19
N THR A 63 -7.98 14.25 0.31
CA THR A 63 -8.20 15.29 -0.71
C THR A 63 -6.98 16.21 -0.85
N ILE A 64 -6.34 16.58 0.26
CA ILE A 64 -5.10 17.39 0.25
C ILE A 64 -3.94 16.61 -0.37
N GLN A 65 -3.77 15.34 -0.03
CA GLN A 65 -2.73 14.51 -0.65
C GLN A 65 -2.94 14.37 -2.16
N ARG A 66 -4.19 14.20 -2.60
CA ARG A 66 -4.53 14.10 -4.01
C ARG A 66 -4.20 15.38 -4.76
N SER A 67 -4.60 16.54 -4.23
CA SER A 67 -4.30 17.83 -4.87
C SER A 67 -2.78 18.09 -4.95
N LEU A 68 -2.02 17.71 -3.92
CA LEU A 68 -0.56 17.80 -3.95
C LEU A 68 0.05 16.89 -5.02
N LEU A 69 -0.47 15.65 -5.15
CA LEU A 69 -0.03 14.70 -6.16
C LEU A 69 -0.27 15.24 -7.56
N LEU A 70 -1.48 15.72 -7.85
CA LEU A 70 -1.81 16.28 -9.17
C LEU A 70 -0.99 17.53 -9.51
N ARG A 71 -0.58 18.31 -8.50
CA ARG A 71 0.27 19.49 -8.71
C ARG A 71 1.74 19.15 -8.98
N ARG A 72 2.25 18.04 -8.45
CA ARG A 72 3.70 17.73 -8.44
C ARG A 72 4.11 16.54 -9.29
N ALA A 73 3.25 15.55 -9.43
CA ALA A 73 3.47 14.42 -10.33
C ALA A 73 3.08 14.81 -11.76
N ARG A 74 3.72 14.17 -12.75
CA ARG A 74 3.36 14.35 -14.16
C ARG A 74 3.25 13.00 -14.84
N ALA A 75 2.39 12.90 -15.85
CA ALA A 75 2.37 11.73 -16.73
C ALA A 75 3.38 11.90 -17.87
N LEU A 76 3.92 10.79 -18.36
CA LEU A 76 4.84 10.69 -19.49
C LEU A 76 4.30 9.72 -20.53
N GLU A 77 4.49 10.07 -21.79
CA GLU A 77 4.18 9.18 -22.90
C GLU A 77 5.27 8.10 -23.05
N PRO A 78 4.92 6.88 -23.49
CA PRO A 78 5.90 5.81 -23.75
C PRO A 78 7.03 6.23 -24.69
N ALA A 79 6.71 7.03 -25.70
CA ALA A 79 7.69 7.59 -26.63
C ALA A 79 8.74 8.47 -25.94
N ASP A 80 8.36 9.23 -24.90
CA ASP A 80 9.28 10.10 -24.16
C ASP A 80 10.27 9.28 -23.35
N VAL A 81 9.77 8.23 -22.68
CA VAL A 81 10.61 7.31 -21.92
C VAL A 81 11.55 6.57 -22.86
N ALA A 82 11.07 6.05 -23.99
CA ALA A 82 11.91 5.38 -24.99
C ALA A 82 13.07 6.28 -25.47
N ARG A 83 12.79 7.55 -25.82
CA ARG A 83 13.83 8.52 -26.20
C ARG A 83 14.85 8.77 -25.08
N ARG A 84 14.44 8.70 -23.82
CA ARG A 84 15.35 8.87 -22.68
C ARG A 84 16.17 7.63 -22.40
N LEU A 85 15.63 6.44 -22.67
CA LEU A 85 16.31 5.17 -22.48
C LEU A 85 17.42 4.95 -23.52
N THR A 86 17.27 5.49 -24.73
CA THR A 86 18.24 5.34 -25.84
C THR A 86 19.32 6.41 -25.90
N LYS A 87 19.21 7.50 -25.11
CA LYS A 87 20.27 8.51 -25.02
C LYS A 87 21.57 7.89 -24.48
N THR A 88 22.70 8.29 -25.07
CA THR A 88 24.05 7.86 -24.69
C THR A 88 24.54 8.48 -23.37
N LYS A 89 23.92 9.58 -22.94
CA LYS A 89 24.23 10.26 -21.68
C LYS A 89 23.82 9.38 -20.48
N PRO A 90 24.53 9.47 -19.34
CA PRO A 90 24.12 8.80 -18.12
C PRO A 90 22.69 9.21 -17.75
N ARG A 91 21.89 8.22 -17.32
CA ARG A 91 20.50 8.46 -16.94
C ARG A 91 20.45 9.33 -15.69
N ASN A 92 19.53 10.28 -15.70
CA ASN A 92 19.25 11.18 -14.58
C ASN A 92 17.96 10.79 -13.81
N PHE A 93 17.46 9.57 -14.02
CA PHE A 93 16.21 9.07 -13.44
C PHE A 93 16.31 7.59 -13.07
N LEU A 94 15.42 7.15 -12.17
CA LEU A 94 15.15 5.74 -11.90
C LEU A 94 13.81 5.32 -12.50
N LEU A 95 13.68 4.02 -12.77
CA LEU A 95 12.47 3.42 -13.30
C LEU A 95 11.98 2.35 -12.32
N LEU A 96 10.72 2.45 -11.90
CA LEU A 96 10.08 1.55 -10.95
C LEU A 96 8.96 0.75 -11.63
N ASP A 97 9.04 -0.56 -11.54
CA ASP A 97 8.00 -1.48 -12.03
C ASP A 97 7.15 -1.95 -10.85
N LEU A 98 5.86 -1.59 -10.86
CA LEU A 98 4.92 -1.94 -9.78
C LEU A 98 4.15 -3.23 -10.03
N ARG A 99 4.40 -3.92 -11.15
CA ARG A 99 3.71 -5.16 -11.48
C ARG A 99 4.19 -6.29 -10.57
N THR A 100 3.42 -7.38 -10.59
CA THR A 100 3.75 -8.59 -9.85
C THR A 100 5.12 -9.11 -10.25
N PHE A 101 5.80 -9.78 -9.32
CA PHE A 101 7.12 -10.37 -9.55
C PHE A 101 7.14 -11.25 -10.81
N ILE A 102 6.08 -12.03 -11.05
CA ILE A 102 5.97 -12.89 -12.24
C ILE A 102 5.98 -12.04 -13.52
N SER A 103 5.15 -10.99 -13.58
CA SER A 103 5.05 -10.11 -14.75
C SER A 103 6.38 -9.38 -15.03
N PHE A 104 7.06 -8.95 -13.97
CA PHE A 104 8.39 -8.33 -14.06
C PHE A 104 9.43 -9.28 -14.67
N ASN A 105 9.47 -10.54 -14.23
CA ASN A 105 10.44 -11.52 -14.72
C ASN A 105 10.15 -11.99 -16.16
N ILE A 106 8.88 -12.00 -16.58
CA ILE A 106 8.52 -12.31 -17.98
C ILE A 106 9.07 -11.23 -18.90
N ARG A 107 8.82 -9.96 -18.59
CA ARG A 107 9.32 -8.81 -19.35
C ARG A 107 9.29 -7.58 -18.47
N HIS A 108 10.31 -6.73 -18.54
CA HIS A 108 10.29 -5.42 -17.91
C HIS A 108 11.16 -4.46 -18.71
N VAL A 109 10.98 -3.16 -18.48
CA VAL A 109 11.82 -2.15 -19.12
C VAL A 109 13.24 -2.27 -18.56
N ARG A 110 14.24 -2.24 -19.43
CA ARG A 110 15.65 -2.41 -19.05
C ARG A 110 16.05 -1.46 -17.91
N SER A 111 16.64 -2.05 -16.87
CA SER A 111 17.09 -1.41 -15.62
C SER A 111 15.98 -0.90 -14.70
N ALA A 112 14.73 -1.33 -14.88
CA ALA A 112 13.68 -1.07 -13.90
C ALA A 112 13.94 -1.83 -12.59
N ILE A 113 13.52 -1.22 -11.48
CA ILE A 113 13.55 -1.84 -10.15
C ILE A 113 12.14 -2.32 -9.85
N ASN A 114 11.97 -3.63 -9.62
CA ASN A 114 10.70 -4.18 -9.19
C ASN A 114 10.41 -3.80 -7.73
N LEU A 115 9.20 -3.30 -7.48
CA LEU A 115 8.68 -3.04 -6.15
C LEU A 115 7.56 -4.04 -5.81
N ASN A 116 7.66 -4.63 -4.63
CA ASN A 116 6.60 -5.49 -4.09
C ASN A 116 5.47 -4.62 -3.49
N CYS A 117 4.69 -3.99 -4.36
CA CYS A 117 3.57 -3.14 -3.96
C CYS A 117 2.21 -3.67 -4.48
N SER A 118 2.19 -4.82 -5.15
CA SER A 118 0.96 -5.44 -5.65
C SER A 118 0.13 -6.10 -4.53
N ASP A 119 0.77 -6.60 -3.47
CA ASP A 119 0.07 -7.28 -2.38
C ASP A 119 -0.60 -6.31 -1.40
N ARG A 120 -1.61 -6.82 -0.67
CA ARG A 120 -2.40 -6.01 0.27
C ARG A 120 -1.57 -5.56 1.48
N PHE A 121 -0.64 -6.37 1.95
CA PHE A 121 0.11 -6.10 3.18
C PHE A 121 1.10 -4.96 2.99
N ASN A 122 1.88 -4.97 1.91
CA ASN A 122 2.83 -3.90 1.61
C ASN A 122 2.13 -2.59 1.30
N ARG A 123 1.01 -2.60 0.56
CA ARG A 123 0.18 -1.40 0.38
C ARG A 123 -0.29 -0.81 1.70
N LYS A 124 -0.78 -1.65 2.61
CA LYS A 124 -1.24 -1.17 3.91
C LYS A 124 -0.09 -0.61 4.75
N ARG A 125 1.08 -1.25 4.73
CA ARG A 125 2.28 -0.75 5.41
C ARG A 125 2.76 0.59 4.84
N LEU A 126 2.77 0.75 3.52
CA LEU A 126 3.15 2.00 2.85
C LEU A 126 2.16 3.13 3.16
N GLN A 127 0.85 2.82 3.12
CA GLN A 127 -0.22 3.77 3.46
C GLN A 127 -0.09 4.25 4.92
N LEU A 128 0.23 3.35 5.85
CA LEU A 128 0.42 3.67 7.27
C LEU A 128 1.83 4.21 7.58
N ARG A 129 2.68 4.47 6.57
CA ARG A 129 4.07 4.93 6.73
C ARG A 129 4.94 3.99 7.59
N ARG A 130 4.59 2.70 7.64
CA ARG A 130 5.35 1.62 8.31
C ARG A 130 6.32 0.90 7.38
N ALA A 131 6.35 1.30 6.12
CA ALA A 131 7.32 0.89 5.12
C ALA A 131 7.54 2.08 4.18
N SER A 132 8.76 2.23 3.68
CA SER A 132 9.13 3.18 2.65
C SER A 132 9.21 2.49 1.28
N VAL A 133 9.33 3.28 0.21
CA VAL A 133 9.56 2.75 -1.16
C VAL A 133 10.83 1.89 -1.22
N VAL A 134 11.85 2.23 -0.42
CA VAL A 134 13.10 1.47 -0.29
C VAL A 134 12.86 0.06 0.25
N ASP A 135 11.98 -0.08 1.24
CA ASP A 135 11.69 -1.36 1.89
C ASP A 135 10.90 -2.32 0.98
N LEU A 136 10.21 -1.77 -0.01
CA LEU A 136 9.43 -2.53 -1.00
C LEU A 136 10.27 -3.00 -2.19
N ALA A 137 11.51 -2.52 -2.34
CA ALA A 137 12.38 -2.93 -3.43
C ALA A 137 12.80 -4.39 -3.29
N VAL A 138 12.52 -5.19 -4.32
CA VAL A 138 12.77 -6.64 -4.31
C VAL A 138 14.26 -6.94 -4.43
N SER A 139 14.96 -6.25 -5.33
CA SER A 139 16.39 -6.44 -5.55
C SER A 139 17.23 -5.65 -4.51
N PRO A 140 18.26 -6.25 -3.88
CA PRO A 140 19.19 -5.55 -3.01
C PRO A 140 19.86 -4.35 -3.70
N THR A 141 20.28 -4.51 -4.95
CA THR A 141 20.90 -3.44 -5.74
C THR A 141 19.93 -2.27 -5.96
N GLY A 142 18.67 -2.57 -6.27
CA GLY A 142 17.63 -1.55 -6.42
C GLY A 142 17.35 -0.81 -5.12
N ARG A 143 17.33 -1.54 -4.00
CA ARG A 143 17.19 -0.97 -2.66
C ARG A 143 18.33 -0.01 -2.34
N ASP A 144 19.57 -0.36 -2.65
CA ASP A 144 20.73 0.50 -2.40
C ASP A 144 20.71 1.77 -3.26
N LEU A 145 20.27 1.68 -4.52
CA LEU A 145 20.09 2.86 -5.39
C LEU A 145 19.03 3.81 -4.83
N LEU A 146 17.92 3.29 -4.31
CA LEU A 146 16.87 4.10 -3.69
C LEU A 146 17.34 4.74 -2.38
N LYS A 147 18.13 4.02 -1.57
CA LYS A 147 18.73 4.53 -0.31
C LYS A 147 19.68 5.69 -0.52
N LYS A 148 20.52 5.64 -1.57
CA LYS A 148 21.50 6.70 -1.86
C LYS A 148 20.87 8.04 -2.22
N ARG A 149 19.59 8.03 -2.57
CA ARG A 149 18.80 9.20 -2.95
C ARG A 149 19.39 10.05 -4.09
N CYS A 150 20.31 9.54 -4.92
CA CYS A 150 20.99 10.31 -5.97
C CYS A 150 20.08 10.79 -7.12
N PHE A 151 18.93 10.14 -7.32
CA PHE A 151 18.00 10.47 -8.40
C PHE A 151 16.78 11.18 -7.84
N LYS A 152 16.59 12.45 -8.21
CA LYS A 152 15.39 13.22 -7.84
C LYS A 152 14.18 12.74 -8.63
N GLU A 153 14.38 12.47 -9.92
CA GLU A 153 13.33 12.05 -10.83
C GLU A 153 13.15 10.53 -10.83
N ILE A 154 11.91 10.08 -10.67
CA ILE A 154 11.58 8.66 -10.55
C ILE A 154 10.34 8.38 -11.39
N ILE A 155 10.50 7.57 -12.43
CA ILE A 155 9.42 7.14 -13.31
C ILE A 155 8.83 5.85 -12.77
N VAL A 156 7.52 5.78 -12.68
CA VAL A 156 6.73 4.66 -12.16
C VAL A 156 5.81 4.15 -13.26
N TYR A 157 5.68 2.84 -13.41
CA TYR A 157 4.72 2.24 -14.33
C TYR A 157 4.11 0.95 -13.80
N ASP A 158 2.95 0.63 -14.33
CA ASP A 158 2.28 -0.67 -14.23
C ASP A 158 1.70 -1.08 -15.60
N ASP A 159 0.74 -2.00 -15.64
CA ASP A 159 0.17 -2.47 -16.91
C ASP A 159 -0.86 -1.52 -17.53
N CYS A 160 -1.62 -0.74 -16.73
CA CYS A 160 -2.85 -0.10 -17.20
C CYS A 160 -3.11 1.33 -16.67
N SER A 161 -2.26 1.89 -15.80
CA SER A 161 -2.47 3.24 -15.29
C SER A 161 -2.13 4.29 -16.34
N THR A 162 -3.15 5.01 -16.82
CA THR A 162 -3.02 6.02 -17.88
C THR A 162 -3.17 7.46 -17.37
N ASP A 163 -3.91 7.65 -16.29
CA ASP A 163 -4.26 8.96 -15.76
C ASP A 163 -4.05 9.05 -14.25
N LEU A 164 -3.45 10.15 -13.80
CA LEU A 164 -3.20 10.45 -12.39
C LEU A 164 -4.50 10.79 -11.64
N GLU A 165 -5.47 11.42 -12.30
CA GLU A 165 -6.73 11.84 -11.67
C GLU A 165 -7.66 10.68 -11.39
N ALA A 166 -7.66 9.67 -12.26
CA ALA A 166 -8.45 8.44 -12.12
C ALA A 166 -7.93 7.45 -11.06
N LEU A 167 -6.71 7.63 -10.51
CA LEU A 167 -6.10 6.64 -9.61
C LEU A 167 -6.84 6.48 -8.27
N PRO A 168 -7.30 5.27 -7.90
CA PRO A 168 -7.83 5.02 -6.56
C PRO A 168 -6.78 5.25 -5.46
N LEU A 169 -7.21 5.71 -4.28
CA LEU A 169 -6.30 6.00 -3.15
C LEU A 169 -5.55 4.76 -2.64
N ASN A 170 -6.10 3.56 -2.87
CA ASN A 170 -5.50 2.27 -2.51
C ASN A 170 -4.71 1.63 -3.67
N HIS A 171 -4.60 2.32 -4.80
CA HIS A 171 -3.88 1.84 -5.97
C HIS A 171 -2.36 1.85 -5.72
N PRO A 172 -1.60 0.81 -6.11
CA PRO A 172 -0.14 0.77 -5.92
C PRO A 172 0.55 2.03 -6.45
N VAL A 173 0.19 2.46 -7.67
CA VAL A 173 0.74 3.67 -8.29
C VAL A 173 0.50 4.89 -7.41
N TYR A 174 -0.75 5.13 -6.97
CA TYR A 174 -1.07 6.29 -6.12
C TYR A 174 -0.25 6.30 -4.81
N LEU A 175 -0.15 5.16 -4.14
CA LEU A 175 0.57 5.03 -2.88
C LEU A 175 2.07 5.29 -3.06
N VAL A 176 2.67 4.76 -4.13
CA VAL A 176 4.10 4.96 -4.43
C VAL A 176 4.37 6.40 -4.84
N LEU A 177 3.58 7.00 -5.73
CA LEU A 177 3.74 8.41 -6.12
C LEU A 177 3.65 9.33 -4.90
N THR A 178 2.69 9.09 -4.01
CA THR A 178 2.54 9.87 -2.77
C THR A 178 3.75 9.73 -1.85
N ALA A 179 4.23 8.50 -1.61
CA ALA A 179 5.40 8.25 -0.78
C ALA A 179 6.67 8.90 -1.36
N LEU A 180 6.81 8.90 -2.69
CA LEU A 180 7.91 9.58 -3.38
C LEU A 180 7.84 11.11 -3.20
N LEU A 181 6.65 11.72 -3.23
CA LEU A 181 6.49 13.16 -3.00
C LEU A 181 6.86 13.58 -1.58
N GLU A 182 6.49 12.77 -0.58
CA GLU A 182 6.87 12.99 0.82
C GLU A 182 8.38 12.88 1.03
N ASP A 183 9.02 11.98 0.28
CA ASP A 183 10.48 11.86 0.21
C ASP A 183 11.15 12.97 -0.63
N ASN A 184 10.42 14.03 -0.98
CA ASN A 184 10.88 15.17 -1.80
C ASN A 184 11.44 14.76 -3.18
N ARG A 185 10.86 13.73 -3.78
CA ARG A 185 11.17 13.29 -5.14
C ARG A 185 10.28 13.96 -6.18
N GLU A 186 10.61 13.74 -7.44
CA GLU A 186 9.84 14.16 -8.60
C GLU A 186 9.32 12.92 -9.33
N PRO A 187 8.16 12.40 -8.91
CA PRO A 187 7.61 11.19 -9.49
C PRO A 187 6.90 11.47 -10.81
N LEU A 188 7.09 10.57 -11.77
CA LEU A 188 6.47 10.61 -13.09
C LEU A 188 5.74 9.29 -13.35
N LEU A 189 4.50 9.35 -13.83
CA LEU A 189 3.77 8.15 -14.26
C LEU A 189 4.05 7.91 -15.74
N LEU A 190 4.63 6.79 -16.11
CA LEU A 190 4.61 6.32 -17.50
C LEU A 190 3.23 5.70 -17.75
N LYS A 191 2.50 6.27 -18.72
CA LYS A 191 1.16 5.81 -19.07
C LYS A 191 1.21 4.38 -19.60
N GLY A 192 0.30 3.55 -19.09
CA GLY A 192 -0.04 2.26 -19.69
C GLY A 192 -0.69 2.42 -21.07
N GLU A 193 -0.78 1.33 -21.81
CA GLU A 193 -1.52 1.25 -23.08
C GLU A 193 -2.96 0.78 -22.87
#